data_AF-A0A937QT73-F1
#
_entry.id   AF-A0A937QT73-F1
#
_cell.length_a   1.000
_cell.length_b   1.000
_cell.length_c   1.000
_cell.angle_alpha   90.00
_cell.angle_beta   90.00
_cell.angle_gamma   90.00
#
_symmetry.space_group_name_H-M   'P 1'
#
loop_
_entity.id
_entity.type
_entity.pdbx_description
1 polymer ?
#
loop_
_entity_poly.entity_id
_entity_poly.type
_entity_poly.pdbx_seq_one_letter_code
_entity_poly.pdbx_strand_id
1 'polypeptide(L)'
;MESAKQYTLKKVTCIANLKHIYQCRVAQALRLYSDIFILPLVLCAVVTGCSSLTRPRVWRETGPAVCELSVFDQTMLDFMVSRKVSAGALAITHKSRLVFARGYTWARANSAATQPISLFRIASLSKPVTSAAVLKLVEDGKLRLDEKVVDILGFGCPEGQYPDPNLKEVTILHLLQHLGGWDRNESFDPMFHDKTISQILDVSLPISHADIITFMNGQPLQHKPGAKYAYSNYGYCLLGRVIERRTGMGYEDYVKKKVLLPLGITGMKLGCSKLEDRMPGEVTYESNRGGVYGAFNLENMD
;
A
#
# COMPACT_ATOMS: atom_id res chain seq x y z
N MET A 1 41.07 -21.48 -1.92
CA MET A 1 41.17 -21.31 -3.38
C MET A 1 39.75 -21.28 -3.95
N GLU A 2 38.93 -20.27 -3.65
CA GLU A 2 39.05 -18.85 -4.02
C GLU A 2 38.81 -18.64 -5.53
N SER A 3 37.58 -18.28 -5.90
CA SER A 3 37.32 -17.44 -7.06
C SER A 3 36.22 -16.44 -6.71
N ALA A 4 36.65 -15.24 -6.33
CA ALA A 4 35.81 -14.10 -6.06
C ALA A 4 35.41 -13.44 -7.38
N LYS A 5 34.10 -13.29 -7.66
CA LYS A 5 33.60 -12.42 -8.72
C LYS A 5 33.51 -10.99 -8.17
N GLN A 6 34.45 -10.14 -8.58
CA GLN A 6 34.42 -8.70 -8.36
C GLN A 6 33.23 -8.08 -9.12
N TYR A 7 32.38 -7.36 -8.39
CA TYR A 7 31.41 -6.44 -8.98
C TYR A 7 32.02 -5.03 -8.97
N THR A 8 32.26 -4.48 -10.16
CA THR A 8 32.81 -3.14 -10.36
C THR A 8 31.72 -2.08 -10.18
N LEU A 9 31.88 -1.19 -9.18
CA LEU A 9 31.06 0.01 -9.03
C LEU A 9 31.30 0.97 -10.20
N LYS A 10 30.26 1.28 -10.99
CA LYS A 10 30.28 2.42 -11.91
C LYS A 10 30.18 3.71 -11.11
N LYS A 11 31.27 4.50 -11.12
CA LYS A 11 31.30 5.90 -10.70
C LYS A 11 30.30 6.70 -11.53
N VAL A 12 29.37 7.38 -10.88
CA VAL A 12 28.58 8.45 -11.49
C VAL A 12 29.39 9.74 -11.32
N THR A 13 29.96 10.24 -12.41
CA THR A 13 30.69 11.50 -12.43
C THR A 13 29.71 12.65 -12.59
N CYS A 14 29.69 13.56 -11.62
CA CYS A 14 28.97 14.83 -11.68
C CYS A 14 29.76 15.79 -12.60
N ILE A 15 29.15 16.25 -13.70
CA ILE A 15 29.73 17.30 -14.53
C ILE A 15 29.10 18.63 -14.12
N ALA A 16 29.91 19.46 -13.47
CA ALA A 16 29.64 20.86 -13.23
C ALA A 16 30.36 21.71 -14.31
N ASN A 17 29.77 22.88 -14.56
CA ASN A 17 30.26 24.05 -15.31
C ASN A 17 30.20 24.03 -16.84
N LEU A 18 29.51 25.05 -17.39
CA LEU A 18 30.19 26.14 -18.09
C LEU A 18 29.31 27.40 -18.20
N LYS A 19 29.82 28.48 -17.62
CA LYS A 19 29.39 29.87 -17.76
C LYS A 19 29.97 30.46 -19.05
N HIS A 20 29.23 31.42 -19.61
CA HIS A 20 29.62 32.47 -20.57
C HIS A 20 30.00 32.08 -22.01
N ILE A 21 29.34 32.71 -22.98
CA ILE A 21 29.94 33.61 -23.99
C ILE A 21 28.85 34.56 -24.55
N TYR A 22 29.24 35.83 -24.66
CA TYR A 22 28.52 36.99 -25.18
C TYR A 22 28.43 37.01 -26.72
N GLN A 23 27.42 37.71 -27.26
CA GLN A 23 27.48 38.73 -28.34
C GLN A 23 26.03 39.04 -28.78
N CYS A 24 25.41 40.19 -28.48
CA CYS A 24 25.65 41.56 -28.97
C CYS A 24 25.40 41.74 -30.48
N ARG A 25 24.22 42.26 -30.86
CA ARG A 25 24.02 43.10 -32.05
C ARG A 25 22.82 44.03 -31.85
N VAL A 26 23.14 45.32 -31.74
CA VAL A 26 22.26 46.49 -31.81
C VAL A 26 22.41 47.08 -33.21
N ALA A 27 21.32 47.48 -33.86
CA ALA A 27 21.19 48.67 -34.75
C ALA A 27 19.90 48.55 -35.60
N GLN A 28 18.92 49.44 -35.37
CA GLN A 28 18.45 50.51 -36.30
C GLN A 28 17.13 50.10 -36.98
N ALA A 29 16.10 50.93 -37.15
CA ALA A 29 16.06 52.39 -37.25
C ALA A 29 14.69 52.97 -36.81
N LEU A 30 14.75 54.19 -36.25
CA LEU A 30 13.64 55.14 -36.05
C LEU A 30 13.49 56.02 -37.29
N ARG A 31 12.27 56.23 -37.79
CA ARG A 31 11.73 57.48 -38.39
C ARG A 31 10.20 57.45 -38.28
N LEU A 32 9.63 58.27 -37.38
CA LEU A 32 8.87 59.51 -37.67
C LEU A 32 7.55 59.27 -38.42
N TYR A 33 6.41 59.49 -37.76
CA TYR A 33 5.46 60.56 -38.11
C TYR A 33 4.40 60.70 -37.01
N SER A 34 4.01 61.94 -36.80
CA SER A 34 3.25 62.50 -35.70
C SER A 34 1.74 62.47 -35.91
N ASP A 35 1.05 62.44 -34.77
CA ASP A 35 -0.27 62.98 -34.47
C ASP A 35 -1.55 62.28 -34.98
N ILE A 36 -2.51 62.22 -34.04
CA ILE A 36 -3.98 62.26 -34.17
C ILE A 36 -4.78 60.97 -33.90
N PHE A 37 -5.76 61.16 -32.99
CA PHE A 37 -6.93 60.37 -32.57
C PHE A 37 -6.84 59.38 -31.40
N ILE A 38 -7.28 59.93 -30.26
CA ILE A 38 -7.93 59.31 -29.10
C ILE A 38 -9.03 58.33 -29.55
N LEU A 39 -8.94 57.06 -29.13
CA LEU A 39 -10.09 56.20 -28.86
C LEU A 39 -9.65 55.10 -27.87
N PRO A 40 -10.24 54.97 -26.66
CA PRO A 40 -9.93 53.85 -25.79
C PRO A 40 -10.75 52.66 -26.28
N LEU A 41 -10.12 51.78 -27.04
CA LEU A 41 -10.65 50.44 -27.28
C LEU A 41 -10.49 49.68 -25.95
N VAL A 42 -11.53 49.77 -25.13
CA VAL A 42 -11.75 48.90 -23.97
C VAL A 42 -11.89 47.48 -24.51
N LEU A 43 -10.75 46.84 -24.75
CA LEU A 43 -10.68 45.41 -24.92
C LEU A 43 -10.91 44.84 -23.51
N CYS A 44 -12.18 44.61 -23.21
CA CYS A 44 -12.62 43.80 -22.09
C CYS A 44 -12.12 42.37 -22.37
N ALA A 45 -10.83 42.14 -22.15
CA ALA A 45 -10.27 40.81 -21.98
C ALA A 45 -10.88 40.31 -20.67
N VAL A 46 -12.06 39.71 -20.80
CA VAL A 46 -12.63 38.81 -19.81
C VAL A 46 -11.59 37.73 -19.60
N VAL A 47 -10.72 37.94 -18.61
CA VAL A 47 -9.90 36.89 -18.03
C VAL A 47 -10.87 36.01 -17.26
N THR A 48 -11.64 35.20 -17.97
CA THR A 48 -12.16 33.91 -17.47
C THR A 48 -11.00 32.92 -17.38
N GLY A 49 -9.87 33.37 -16.82
CA GLY A 49 -8.88 32.52 -16.23
C GLY A 49 -9.47 32.02 -14.92
N CYS A 50 -10.28 30.97 -15.00
CA CYS A 50 -10.59 30.12 -13.85
C CYS A 50 -9.28 29.44 -13.43
N SER A 51 -8.36 30.24 -12.87
CA SER A 51 -7.23 29.76 -12.12
C SER A 51 -7.86 29.18 -10.87
N SER A 52 -8.13 27.87 -10.88
CA SER A 52 -8.32 27.14 -9.65
C SER A 52 -7.05 27.40 -8.83
N LEU A 53 -7.12 28.37 -7.92
CA LEU A 53 -6.06 28.68 -6.97
C LEU A 53 -5.93 27.44 -6.08
N THR A 54 -5.15 26.48 -6.57
CA THR A 54 -4.74 25.32 -5.80
C THR A 54 -3.91 25.88 -4.65
N ARG A 55 -4.51 25.90 -3.46
CA ARG A 55 -3.84 26.40 -2.27
C ARG A 55 -2.48 25.71 -2.14
N PRO A 56 -1.39 26.45 -1.92
CA PRO A 56 -0.05 25.87 -1.89
C PRO A 56 0.05 24.82 -0.77
N ARG A 57 0.75 23.72 -1.07
CA ARG A 57 1.12 22.73 -0.05
C ARG A 57 2.26 23.30 0.78
N VAL A 58 2.18 23.09 2.08
CA VAL A 58 3.20 23.51 3.04
C VAL A 58 3.89 22.28 3.64
N TRP A 59 5.17 22.43 3.93
CA TRP A 59 5.94 21.41 4.64
C TRP A 59 5.73 21.51 6.14
N ARG A 60 5.56 20.35 6.78
CA ARG A 60 5.74 20.18 8.21
C ARG A 60 6.50 18.90 8.46
N GLU A 61 7.50 19.00 9.30
CA GLU A 61 8.34 17.88 9.68
C GLU A 61 8.28 17.71 11.20
N THR A 62 8.26 16.47 11.66
CA THR A 62 8.08 16.11 13.07
C THR A 62 9.07 15.02 13.48
N GLY A 63 9.23 14.83 14.80
CA GLY A 63 10.32 14.03 15.35
C GLY A 63 11.64 14.80 15.44
N PRO A 64 12.64 14.30 16.18
CA PRO A 64 13.91 14.99 16.35
C PRO A 64 14.68 15.02 15.03
N ALA A 65 15.12 16.20 14.61
CA ALA A 65 16.05 16.33 13.49
C ALA A 65 17.44 15.85 13.89
N VAL A 66 18.15 15.21 12.96
CA VAL A 66 19.51 14.70 13.17
C VAL A 66 20.39 15.24 12.05
N CYS A 67 21.15 16.30 12.33
CA CYS A 67 21.87 17.09 11.32
C CYS A 67 22.84 16.24 10.48
N GLU A 68 23.53 15.31 11.12
CA GLU A 68 24.47 14.36 10.50
C GLU A 68 23.79 13.40 9.52
N LEU A 69 22.46 13.24 9.65
CA LEU A 69 21.62 12.35 8.85
C LEU A 69 20.64 13.11 7.94
N SER A 70 20.85 14.42 7.76
CA SER A 70 19.99 15.31 6.96
C SER A 70 19.80 14.88 5.50
N VAL A 71 20.71 14.06 4.95
CA VAL A 71 20.56 13.44 3.63
C VAL A 71 19.28 12.60 3.51
N PHE A 72 18.84 11.97 4.61
CA PHE A 72 17.60 11.20 4.64
C PHE A 72 16.35 12.09 4.64
N ASP A 73 16.39 13.22 5.35
CA ASP A 73 15.34 14.24 5.24
C ASP A 73 15.21 14.71 3.79
N GLN A 74 16.31 15.17 3.17
CA GLN A 74 16.31 15.66 1.80
C GLN A 74 15.79 14.61 0.80
N THR A 75 16.23 13.36 0.94
CA THR A 75 15.78 12.26 0.10
C THR A 75 14.26 12.03 0.22
N MET A 76 13.73 12.07 1.45
CA MET A 76 12.29 11.94 1.68
C MET A 76 11.50 13.10 1.10
N LEU A 77 11.96 14.34 1.29
CA LEU A 77 11.33 15.52 0.75
C LEU A 77 11.26 15.44 -0.79
N ASP A 78 12.38 15.14 -1.45
CA ASP A 78 12.46 15.03 -2.91
C ASP A 78 11.58 13.89 -3.46
N PHE A 79 11.58 12.74 -2.79
CA PHE A 79 10.72 11.61 -3.14
C PHE A 79 9.23 12.00 -3.03
N MET A 80 8.84 12.64 -1.92
CA MET A 80 7.45 13.03 -1.71
C MET A 80 6.99 14.09 -2.72
N VAL A 81 7.84 15.06 -3.09
CA VAL A 81 7.53 16.02 -4.15
C VAL A 81 7.33 15.32 -5.49
N SER A 82 8.31 14.53 -5.91
CA SER A 82 8.31 13.87 -7.23
C SER A 82 7.14 12.89 -7.39
N ARG A 83 6.68 12.27 -6.30
CA ARG A 83 5.58 11.31 -6.29
C ARG A 83 4.25 11.91 -5.82
N LYS A 84 4.20 13.21 -5.54
CA LYS A 84 3.02 13.93 -5.04
C LYS A 84 2.46 13.39 -3.72
N VAL A 85 3.28 12.75 -2.88
CA VAL A 85 2.89 12.11 -1.62
C VAL A 85 2.67 13.15 -0.51
N SER A 86 1.54 13.07 0.19
CA SER A 86 1.12 14.08 1.17
C SER A 86 1.56 13.79 2.61
N ALA A 87 1.78 12.53 2.95
CA ALA A 87 2.24 12.09 4.25
C ALA A 87 3.27 10.97 4.09
N GLY A 88 4.39 11.07 4.80
CA GLY A 88 5.41 10.04 4.86
C GLY A 88 6.04 9.97 6.25
N ALA A 89 6.57 8.80 6.61
CA ALA A 89 7.37 8.64 7.81
C ALA A 89 8.59 7.78 7.46
N LEU A 90 9.74 8.09 8.05
CA LEU A 90 10.98 7.35 7.85
C LEU A 90 11.63 7.06 9.21
N ALA A 91 11.96 5.79 9.43
CA ALA A 91 12.74 5.33 10.56
C ALA A 91 13.96 4.56 10.06
N ILE A 92 15.12 4.81 10.67
CA ILE A 92 16.38 4.13 10.32
C ILE A 92 16.94 3.53 11.59
N THR A 93 17.30 2.25 11.50
CA THR A 93 18.03 1.55 12.56
C THR A 93 19.44 1.22 12.08
N HIS A 94 20.41 1.31 12.98
CA HIS A 94 21.79 0.91 12.74
C HIS A 94 22.31 0.18 13.96
N LYS A 95 22.82 -1.05 13.77
CA LYS A 95 23.25 -1.96 14.85
C LYS A 95 22.18 -2.08 15.95
N SER A 96 20.94 -2.37 15.52
CA SER A 96 19.76 -2.57 16.36
C SER A 96 19.34 -1.36 17.21
N ARG A 97 19.82 -0.15 16.90
CA ARG A 97 19.42 1.09 17.55
C ARG A 97 18.68 1.99 16.56
N LEU A 98 17.57 2.56 16.99
CA LEU A 98 16.88 3.62 16.26
C LEU A 98 17.76 4.87 16.28
N VAL A 99 18.20 5.33 15.10
CA VAL A 99 19.08 6.50 14.96
C VAL A 99 18.39 7.67 14.27
N PHE A 100 17.22 7.43 13.67
CA PHE A 100 16.45 8.44 12.94
C PHE A 100 14.98 8.03 12.95
N ALA A 101 14.08 8.97 13.24
CA ALA A 101 12.64 8.78 13.19
C ALA A 101 11.94 10.11 12.91
N ARG A 102 11.40 10.26 11.70
CA ARG A 102 10.85 11.53 11.21
C ARG A 102 9.48 11.32 10.58
N GLY A 103 8.58 12.28 10.79
CA GLY A 103 7.32 12.41 10.08
C GLY A 103 7.38 13.60 9.13
N TYR A 104 6.84 13.44 7.92
CA TYR A 104 6.82 14.44 6.88
C TYR A 104 5.39 14.65 6.38
N THR A 105 4.99 15.90 6.25
CA THR A 105 3.71 16.29 5.68
C THR A 105 3.96 17.36 4.62
N TRP A 106 3.51 17.07 3.41
CA TRP A 106 3.44 18.05 2.33
C TRP A 106 1.97 18.19 1.97
N ALA A 107 1.22 19.06 2.62
CA ALA A 107 -0.24 19.10 2.46
C ALA A 107 -0.78 20.51 2.67
N ARG A 108 -2.11 20.69 2.64
CA ARG A 108 -2.73 21.97 2.97
C ARG A 108 -2.42 22.35 4.42
N ALA A 109 -2.35 23.65 4.69
CA ALA A 109 -1.96 24.17 6.01
C ALA A 109 -2.82 23.63 7.18
N ASN A 110 -4.07 23.26 6.94
CA ASN A 110 -4.99 22.72 7.94
C ASN A 110 -4.96 21.18 8.07
N SER A 111 -4.18 20.45 7.26
CA SER A 111 -4.04 18.99 7.43
C SER A 111 -3.37 18.67 8.76
N ALA A 112 -3.59 17.48 9.33
CA ALA A 112 -2.82 17.04 10.49
C ALA A 112 -1.34 16.82 10.11
N ALA A 113 -0.42 17.06 11.04
CA ALA A 113 0.99 16.73 10.85
C ALA A 113 1.21 15.24 11.08
N THR A 114 1.86 14.58 10.12
CA THR A 114 2.36 13.21 10.23
C THR A 114 3.38 13.17 11.35
N GLN A 115 3.25 12.19 12.25
CA GLN A 115 4.22 11.90 13.31
C GLN A 115 5.06 10.68 12.92
N PRO A 116 6.26 10.47 13.50
CA PRO A 116 6.99 9.21 13.31
C PRO A 116 6.18 7.97 13.73
N ILE A 117 5.19 8.16 14.61
CA ILE A 117 4.29 7.11 15.13
C ILE A 117 2.89 7.12 14.46
N SER A 118 2.68 7.95 13.43
CA SER A 118 1.38 7.97 12.73
C SER A 118 1.06 6.60 12.14
N LEU A 119 -0.23 6.26 12.13
CA LEU A 119 -0.71 5.01 11.55
C LEU A 119 -0.81 5.14 10.03
N PHE A 120 -0.37 4.10 9.34
CA PHE A 120 -0.48 3.94 7.90
C PHE A 120 -1.13 2.59 7.59
N ARG A 121 -1.99 2.54 6.58
CA ARG A 121 -2.45 1.30 5.96
C ARG A 121 -1.28 0.68 5.21
N ILE A 122 -0.81 -0.45 5.70
CA ILE A 122 0.42 -1.09 5.18
C ILE A 122 0.15 -2.10 4.05
N ALA A 123 -1.13 -2.34 3.72
CA ALA A 123 -1.56 -3.30 2.71
C ALA A 123 -0.79 -4.63 2.85
N SER A 124 -0.28 -5.20 1.75
CA SER A 124 0.42 -6.49 1.70
C SER A 124 1.62 -6.66 2.64
N LEU A 125 2.11 -5.60 3.31
CA LEU A 125 3.08 -5.73 4.40
C LEU A 125 2.49 -6.40 5.66
N SER A 126 1.17 -6.60 5.72
CA SER A 126 0.49 -7.47 6.69
C SER A 126 0.91 -8.93 6.58
N LYS A 127 1.20 -9.43 5.37
CA LYS A 127 1.42 -10.86 5.10
C LYS A 127 2.56 -11.48 5.91
N PRO A 128 3.75 -10.86 6.02
CA PRO A 128 4.79 -11.37 6.92
C PRO A 128 4.34 -11.51 8.38
N VAL A 129 3.42 -10.66 8.86
CA VAL A 129 2.85 -10.77 10.21
C VAL A 129 1.92 -11.98 10.31
N THR A 130 1.05 -12.19 9.31
CA THR A 130 0.23 -13.40 9.20
C THR A 130 1.10 -14.66 9.10
N SER A 131 2.16 -14.65 8.28
CA SER A 131 3.11 -15.76 8.17
C SER A 131 3.78 -16.06 9.51
N ALA A 132 4.20 -15.04 10.26
CA ALA A 132 4.76 -15.22 11.59
C ALA A 132 3.75 -15.86 12.56
N ALA A 133 2.48 -15.45 12.51
CA ALA A 133 1.42 -16.05 13.32
C ALA A 133 1.16 -17.53 12.96
N VAL A 134 1.16 -17.87 11.67
CA VAL A 134 1.03 -19.25 11.19
C VAL A 134 2.24 -20.08 11.62
N LEU A 135 3.46 -19.58 11.41
CA LEU A 135 4.68 -20.26 11.81
C LEU A 135 4.80 -20.40 13.33
N LYS A 136 4.21 -19.48 14.11
CA LYS A 136 4.10 -19.63 15.56
C LYS A 136 3.20 -20.81 15.95
N LEU A 137 2.10 -21.05 15.23
CA LEU A 137 1.28 -22.26 15.43
C LEU A 137 2.05 -23.53 15.07
N VAL A 138 2.89 -23.48 14.03
CA VAL A 138 3.76 -24.60 13.65
C VAL A 138 4.80 -24.89 14.72
N GLU A 139 5.49 -23.86 15.22
CA GLU A 139 6.44 -23.97 16.33
C GLU A 139 5.78 -24.55 17.59
N ASP A 140 4.55 -24.12 17.89
CA ASP A 140 3.78 -24.61 19.03
C ASP A 140 3.19 -26.02 18.82
N GLY A 141 3.45 -26.67 17.68
CA GLY A 141 2.93 -28.01 17.34
C GLY A 141 1.42 -28.08 17.09
N LYS A 142 0.77 -26.92 16.86
CA LYS A 142 -0.69 -26.80 16.66
C LYS A 142 -1.11 -26.84 15.19
N LEU A 143 -0.15 -26.78 14.27
CA LEU A 143 -0.36 -26.79 12.84
C LEU A 143 0.87 -27.41 12.16
N ARG A 144 0.69 -28.13 11.07
CA ARG A 144 1.79 -28.54 10.18
C ARG A 144 1.67 -27.88 8.83
N LEU A 145 2.81 -27.69 8.18
CA LEU A 145 2.91 -27.04 6.88
C LEU A 145 2.28 -27.87 5.75
N ASP A 146 2.21 -29.19 5.90
CA ASP A 146 1.64 -30.13 4.92
C ASP A 146 0.14 -30.41 5.13
N GLU A 147 -0.46 -29.90 6.21
CA GLU A 147 -1.90 -30.03 6.44
C GLU A 147 -2.70 -29.40 5.30
N LYS A 148 -3.76 -30.10 4.86
CA LYS A 148 -4.64 -29.63 3.82
C LYS A 148 -5.59 -28.58 4.40
N VAL A 149 -5.74 -27.46 3.70
CA VAL A 149 -6.57 -26.34 4.15
C VAL A 149 -8.04 -26.75 4.29
N VAL A 150 -8.52 -27.60 3.37
CA VAL A 150 -9.90 -28.10 3.38
C VAL A 150 -10.21 -28.91 4.64
N ASP A 151 -9.25 -29.64 5.19
CA ASP A 151 -9.45 -30.45 6.40
C ASP A 151 -9.59 -29.58 7.66
N ILE A 152 -9.14 -28.32 7.59
CA ILE A 152 -9.18 -27.37 8.71
C ILE A 152 -10.46 -26.55 8.65
N LEU A 153 -10.70 -25.91 7.51
CA LEU A 153 -11.77 -24.93 7.35
C LEU A 153 -13.09 -25.56 6.91
N GLY A 154 -13.03 -26.70 6.23
CA GLY A 154 -14.15 -27.23 5.45
C GLY A 154 -14.42 -26.35 4.24
N PHE A 155 -14.82 -26.96 3.12
CA PHE A 155 -15.24 -26.22 1.93
C PHE A 155 -16.69 -26.57 1.61
N GLY A 156 -17.60 -25.63 1.86
CA GLY A 156 -18.91 -25.58 1.23
C GLY A 156 -18.83 -24.79 -0.08
N CYS A 157 -19.64 -25.14 -1.07
CA CYS A 157 -19.75 -24.42 -2.34
C CYS A 157 -21.19 -23.90 -2.53
N PRO A 158 -21.42 -22.95 -3.45
CA PRO A 158 -22.76 -22.49 -3.76
C PRO A 158 -23.61 -23.63 -4.30
N GLU A 159 -24.94 -23.52 -4.13
CA GLU A 159 -25.87 -24.54 -4.60
C GLU A 159 -25.71 -24.80 -6.12
N GLY A 160 -25.71 -26.07 -6.51
CA GLY A 160 -25.54 -26.49 -7.90
C GLY A 160 -24.10 -26.42 -8.43
N GLN A 161 -23.12 -26.02 -7.62
CA GLN A 161 -21.70 -26.02 -7.99
C GLN A 161 -20.95 -27.15 -7.29
N TYR A 162 -19.76 -27.49 -7.83
CA TYR A 162 -18.88 -28.49 -7.27
C TYR A 162 -17.46 -27.92 -7.14
N PRO A 163 -16.77 -28.14 -6.01
CA PRO A 163 -15.40 -27.67 -5.86
C PRO A 163 -14.46 -28.32 -6.87
N ASP A 164 -13.46 -27.55 -7.32
CA ASP A 164 -12.35 -28.11 -8.09
C ASP A 164 -11.72 -29.27 -7.30
N PRO A 165 -11.56 -30.47 -7.90
CA PRO A 165 -11.09 -31.65 -7.19
C PRO A 165 -9.66 -31.49 -6.64
N ASN A 166 -8.89 -30.53 -7.14
CA ASN A 166 -7.54 -30.23 -6.66
C ASN A 166 -7.53 -29.30 -5.44
N LEU A 167 -8.66 -28.68 -5.05
CA LEU A 167 -8.70 -27.83 -3.84
C LEU A 167 -8.30 -28.59 -2.57
N LYS A 168 -8.58 -29.90 -2.52
CA LYS A 168 -8.16 -30.79 -1.42
C LYS A 168 -6.64 -30.95 -1.31
N GLU A 169 -5.89 -30.57 -2.35
CA GLU A 169 -4.44 -30.67 -2.36
C GLU A 169 -3.74 -29.42 -1.82
N VAL A 170 -4.46 -28.32 -1.64
CA VAL A 170 -3.92 -27.07 -1.11
C VAL A 170 -3.48 -27.25 0.34
N THR A 171 -2.20 -26.98 0.62
CA THR A 171 -1.60 -27.08 1.96
C THR A 171 -1.36 -25.70 2.57
N ILE A 172 -1.09 -25.66 3.88
CA ILE A 172 -0.63 -24.43 4.57
C ILE A 172 0.63 -23.86 3.90
N LEU A 173 1.59 -24.71 3.54
CA LEU A 173 2.81 -24.31 2.85
C LEU A 173 2.50 -23.68 1.49
N HIS A 174 1.57 -24.25 0.73
CA HIS A 174 1.14 -23.68 -0.55
C HIS A 174 0.58 -22.27 -0.36
N LEU A 175 -0.22 -22.02 0.67
CA LEU A 175 -0.75 -20.68 0.93
C LEU A 175 0.37 -19.68 1.28
N LEU A 176 1.27 -20.05 2.21
CA LEU A 176 2.40 -19.22 2.62
C LEU A 176 3.31 -18.82 1.45
N GLN A 177 3.47 -19.71 0.48
CA GLN A 177 4.34 -19.54 -0.69
C GLN A 177 3.62 -19.00 -1.94
N HIS A 178 2.33 -18.67 -1.86
CA HIS A 178 1.52 -18.27 -3.02
C HIS A 178 1.49 -19.33 -4.14
N LEU A 179 1.39 -20.60 -3.75
CA LEU A 179 1.27 -21.78 -4.61
C LEU A 179 -0.09 -22.46 -4.49
N GLY A 180 -1.12 -21.74 -4.03
CA GLY A 180 -2.47 -22.29 -3.78
C GLY A 180 -3.24 -22.67 -5.05
N GLY A 181 -2.80 -22.23 -6.24
CA GLY A 181 -3.45 -22.53 -7.52
C GLY A 181 -4.36 -21.43 -8.06
N TRP A 182 -4.65 -20.38 -7.27
CA TRP A 182 -5.37 -19.18 -7.72
C TRP A 182 -4.42 -18.17 -8.35
N ASP A 183 -4.69 -17.76 -9.60
CA ASP A 183 -3.93 -16.72 -10.30
C ASP A 183 -4.82 -15.53 -10.65
N ARG A 184 -4.72 -14.49 -9.83
CA ARG A 184 -5.54 -13.27 -9.97
C ARG A 184 -5.31 -12.49 -11.27
N ASN A 185 -4.23 -12.77 -12.01
CA ASN A 185 -3.96 -12.11 -13.29
C ASN A 185 -4.59 -12.88 -14.47
N GLU A 186 -4.88 -14.17 -14.28
CA GLU A 186 -5.61 -15.00 -15.25
C GLU A 186 -7.13 -14.99 -14.95
N SER A 187 -7.52 -14.84 -13.68
CA SER A 187 -8.90 -14.68 -13.23
C SER A 187 -9.10 -13.32 -12.55
N PHE A 188 -9.29 -13.31 -11.23
CA PHE A 188 -9.54 -12.11 -10.42
C PHE A 188 -9.07 -12.34 -8.98
N ASP A 189 -8.99 -11.25 -8.21
CA ASP A 189 -8.70 -11.30 -6.77
C ASP A 189 -10.00 -11.11 -5.98
N PRO A 190 -10.54 -12.15 -5.34
CA PRO A 190 -11.85 -12.07 -4.69
C PRO A 190 -11.91 -11.04 -3.55
N MET A 191 -10.76 -10.65 -2.99
CA MET A 191 -10.69 -9.65 -1.91
C MET A 191 -11.07 -8.23 -2.35
N PHE A 192 -11.27 -8.02 -3.66
CA PHE A 192 -11.70 -6.73 -4.23
C PHE A 192 -13.03 -6.82 -4.97
N HIS A 193 -13.81 -7.89 -4.77
CA HIS A 193 -15.02 -8.21 -5.54
C HIS A 193 -16.29 -8.32 -4.70
N ASP A 194 -16.36 -7.66 -3.53
CA ASP A 194 -17.47 -7.74 -2.58
C ASP A 194 -18.85 -7.59 -3.21
N LYS A 195 -19.04 -6.59 -4.08
CA LYS A 195 -20.32 -6.34 -4.76
C LYS A 195 -20.75 -7.49 -5.66
N THR A 196 -19.80 -8.03 -6.42
CA THR A 196 -20.05 -9.16 -7.34
C THR A 196 -20.37 -10.42 -6.55
N ILE A 197 -19.61 -10.69 -5.48
CA ILE A 197 -19.84 -11.84 -4.61
C ILE A 197 -21.20 -11.74 -3.91
N SER A 198 -21.52 -10.56 -3.36
CA SER A 198 -22.82 -10.27 -2.74
C SER A 198 -23.99 -10.54 -3.69
N GLN A 199 -23.89 -10.10 -4.94
CA GLN A 199 -24.93 -10.32 -5.96
C GLN A 199 -25.06 -11.80 -6.36
N ILE A 200 -23.95 -12.52 -6.51
CA ILE A 200 -23.96 -13.93 -6.94
C ILE A 200 -24.50 -14.84 -5.82
N LEU A 201 -24.16 -14.53 -4.57
CA LEU A 201 -24.61 -15.30 -3.41
C LEU A 201 -25.95 -14.82 -2.83
N ASP A 202 -26.51 -13.72 -3.34
CA ASP A 202 -27.71 -13.06 -2.80
C ASP A 202 -27.61 -12.75 -1.30
N VAL A 203 -26.47 -12.16 -0.89
CA VAL A 203 -26.21 -11.74 0.51
C VAL A 203 -25.99 -10.24 0.59
N SER A 204 -26.33 -9.64 1.73
CA SER A 204 -26.16 -8.20 1.94
C SER A 204 -24.68 -7.79 2.10
N LEU A 205 -24.37 -6.56 1.71
CA LEU A 205 -23.09 -5.94 2.05
C LEU A 205 -23.11 -5.40 3.49
N PRO A 206 -21.97 -5.41 4.21
CA PRO A 206 -20.69 -6.00 3.80
C PRO A 206 -20.72 -7.54 3.87
N ILE A 207 -20.13 -8.21 2.88
CA ILE A 207 -19.97 -9.67 2.91
C ILE A 207 -18.95 -10.08 3.98
N SER A 208 -19.01 -11.32 4.42
CA SER A 208 -18.03 -11.92 5.33
C SER A 208 -16.93 -12.69 4.59
N HIS A 209 -15.84 -13.01 5.30
CA HIS A 209 -14.84 -13.96 4.80
C HIS A 209 -15.45 -15.33 4.41
N ALA A 210 -16.49 -15.78 5.12
CA ALA A 210 -17.16 -17.05 4.82
C ALA A 210 -17.92 -17.00 3.49
N ASP A 211 -18.52 -15.86 3.14
CA ASP A 211 -19.16 -15.64 1.84
C ASP A 211 -18.11 -15.67 0.72
N ILE A 212 -16.97 -15.03 0.92
CA ILE A 212 -15.87 -15.06 -0.06
C ILE A 212 -15.35 -16.49 -0.26
N ILE A 213 -15.15 -17.24 0.83
CA ILE A 213 -14.68 -18.64 0.77
C ILE A 213 -15.72 -19.51 0.07
N THR A 214 -17.00 -19.36 0.41
CA THR A 214 -18.11 -20.09 -0.23
C THR A 214 -18.12 -19.83 -1.73
N PHE A 215 -18.08 -18.57 -2.15
CA PHE A 215 -18.01 -18.20 -3.56
C PHE A 215 -16.79 -18.80 -4.26
N MET A 216 -15.59 -18.69 -3.66
CA MET A 216 -14.35 -19.17 -4.25
C MET A 216 -14.25 -20.70 -4.33
N ASN A 217 -14.93 -21.43 -3.45
CA ASN A 217 -15.01 -22.89 -3.53
C ASN A 217 -15.80 -23.37 -4.75
N GLY A 218 -16.62 -22.52 -5.36
CA GLY A 218 -17.29 -22.79 -6.64
C GLY A 218 -16.45 -22.43 -7.87
N GLN A 219 -15.27 -21.82 -7.70
CA GLN A 219 -14.41 -21.36 -8.79
C GLN A 219 -13.30 -22.37 -9.10
N PRO A 220 -12.91 -22.53 -10.38
CA PRO A 220 -11.82 -23.42 -10.76
C PRO A 220 -10.46 -22.86 -10.29
N LEU A 221 -9.51 -23.76 -10.01
CA LEU A 221 -8.11 -23.38 -9.88
C LEU A 221 -7.53 -23.08 -11.28
N GLN A 222 -6.66 -22.07 -11.37
CA GLN A 222 -5.94 -21.78 -12.61
C GLN A 222 -4.75 -22.73 -12.79
N HIS A 223 -4.15 -23.17 -11.67
CA HIS A 223 -3.00 -24.06 -11.65
C HIS A 223 -3.17 -25.15 -10.59
N LYS A 224 -2.56 -26.31 -10.79
CA LYS A 224 -2.48 -27.32 -9.73
C LYS A 224 -1.76 -26.74 -8.51
N PRO A 225 -2.23 -27.01 -7.27
CA PRO A 225 -1.53 -26.55 -6.07
C PRO A 225 -0.06 -27.00 -6.06
N GLY A 226 0.85 -26.11 -5.71
CA GLY A 226 2.30 -26.34 -5.73
C GLY A 226 2.97 -26.13 -7.09
N ALA A 227 2.21 -26.06 -8.20
CA ALA A 227 2.81 -26.09 -9.55
C ALA A 227 3.34 -24.73 -10.04
N LYS A 228 2.69 -23.62 -9.67
CA LYS A 228 3.02 -22.27 -10.16
C LYS A 228 2.87 -21.25 -9.04
N TYR A 229 3.86 -20.35 -8.93
CA TYR A 229 3.76 -19.15 -8.11
C TYR A 229 2.79 -18.16 -8.74
N ALA A 230 1.76 -17.79 -7.97
CA ALA A 230 0.83 -16.73 -8.32
C ALA A 230 0.41 -15.98 -7.04
N TYR A 231 0.80 -14.71 -6.95
CA TYR A 231 0.52 -13.88 -5.78
C TYR A 231 -0.99 -13.84 -5.49
N SER A 232 -1.37 -14.25 -4.28
CA SER A 232 -2.77 -14.43 -3.88
C SER A 232 -3.03 -13.80 -2.52
N ASN A 233 -3.94 -12.81 -2.49
CA ASN A 233 -4.47 -12.28 -1.24
C ASN A 233 -5.47 -13.26 -0.61
N TYR A 234 -6.28 -13.94 -1.44
CA TYR A 234 -7.19 -14.97 -0.96
C TYR A 234 -6.49 -16.08 -0.16
N GLY A 235 -5.30 -16.51 -0.59
CA GLY A 235 -4.51 -17.48 0.15
C GLY A 235 -4.14 -16.99 1.57
N TYR A 236 -3.91 -15.70 1.76
CA TYR A 236 -3.63 -15.14 3.10
C TYR A 236 -4.89 -14.91 3.94
N CYS A 237 -6.02 -14.57 3.31
CA CYS A 237 -7.33 -14.61 3.96
C CYS A 237 -7.64 -16.01 4.52
N LEU A 238 -7.37 -17.08 3.76
CA LEU A 238 -7.50 -18.46 4.27
C LEU A 238 -6.58 -18.73 5.45
N LEU A 239 -5.32 -18.25 5.43
CA LEU A 239 -4.41 -18.38 6.57
C LEU A 239 -4.93 -17.67 7.84
N GLY A 240 -5.55 -16.49 7.70
CA GLY A 240 -6.24 -15.80 8.79
C GLY A 240 -7.31 -16.67 9.43
N ARG A 241 -8.16 -17.31 8.61
CA ARG A 241 -9.20 -18.23 9.10
C ARG A 241 -8.62 -19.52 9.71
N VAL A 242 -7.52 -20.03 9.19
CA VAL A 242 -6.82 -21.20 9.79
C VAL A 242 -6.35 -20.86 11.20
N ILE A 243 -5.79 -19.67 11.42
CA ILE A 243 -5.39 -19.20 12.75
C ILE A 243 -6.60 -19.20 13.68
N GLU A 244 -7.72 -18.59 13.26
CA GLU A 244 -8.94 -18.53 14.07
C GLU A 244 -9.45 -19.94 14.41
N ARG A 245 -9.52 -20.82 13.41
CA ARG A 245 -10.02 -22.19 13.58
C ARG A 245 -9.15 -23.03 14.52
N ARG A 246 -7.83 -22.89 14.47
CA ARG A 246 -6.89 -23.66 15.31
C ARG A 246 -6.75 -23.11 16.72
N THR A 247 -7.11 -21.85 16.94
CA THR A 247 -6.87 -21.17 18.22
C THR A 247 -8.13 -20.87 19.00
N GLY A 248 -9.29 -20.76 18.32
CA GLY A 248 -10.52 -20.24 18.89
C GLY A 248 -10.48 -18.74 19.19
N MET A 249 -9.41 -18.04 18.80
CA MET A 249 -9.25 -16.60 18.98
C MET A 249 -9.55 -15.87 17.66
N GLY A 250 -10.02 -14.62 17.73
CA GLY A 250 -10.05 -13.75 16.55
C GLY A 250 -8.63 -13.52 15.99
N TYR A 251 -8.51 -13.35 14.68
CA TYR A 251 -7.21 -13.18 14.02
C TYR A 251 -6.37 -12.05 14.64
N GLU A 252 -6.95 -10.85 14.80
CA GLU A 252 -6.23 -9.70 15.36
C GLU A 252 -5.76 -9.96 16.79
N ASP A 253 -6.60 -10.59 17.62
CA ASP A 253 -6.27 -10.91 19.00
C ASP A 253 -5.13 -11.92 19.09
N TYR A 254 -5.14 -12.95 18.24
CA TYR A 254 -4.05 -13.92 18.18
C TYR A 254 -2.74 -13.25 17.76
N VAL A 255 -2.77 -12.46 16.67
CA VAL A 255 -1.59 -11.73 16.18
C VAL A 255 -1.05 -10.78 17.24
N LYS A 256 -1.90 -9.97 17.87
CA LYS A 256 -1.51 -9.07 18.97
C LYS A 256 -0.87 -9.84 20.11
N LYS A 257 -1.54 -10.89 20.60
CA LYS A 257 -1.11 -11.64 21.79
C LYS A 257 0.14 -12.48 21.58
N LYS A 258 0.28 -13.11 20.41
CA LYS A 258 1.31 -14.14 20.16
C LYS A 258 2.47 -13.67 19.30
N VAL A 259 2.30 -12.58 18.54
CA VAL A 259 3.35 -12.06 17.66
C VAL A 259 3.79 -10.66 18.10
N LEU A 260 2.85 -9.72 18.22
CA LEU A 260 3.20 -8.30 18.39
C LEU A 260 3.60 -7.92 19.82
N LEU A 261 2.80 -8.31 20.83
CA LEU A 261 3.05 -7.97 22.23
C LEU A 261 4.39 -8.52 22.78
N PRO A 262 4.81 -9.77 22.48
CA PRO A 262 6.12 -10.27 22.87
C PRO A 262 7.30 -9.44 22.32
N LEU A 263 7.08 -8.73 21.20
CA LEU A 263 8.06 -7.84 20.57
C LEU A 263 7.91 -6.37 21.02
N GLY A 264 6.99 -6.09 21.95
CA GLY A 264 6.69 -4.72 22.42
C GLY A 264 5.93 -3.86 21.42
N ILE A 265 5.34 -4.44 20.37
CA ILE A 265 4.60 -3.71 19.34
C ILE A 265 3.14 -3.50 19.80
N THR A 266 2.76 -2.25 20.03
CA THR A 266 1.41 -1.88 20.55
C THR A 266 0.60 -1.01 19.60
N GLY A 267 1.23 -0.45 18.56
CA GLY A 267 0.59 0.50 17.63
C GLY A 267 -0.13 -0.12 16.44
N MET A 268 0.13 -1.40 16.11
CA MET A 268 -0.47 -2.06 14.96
C MET A 268 -1.92 -2.50 15.24
N LYS A 269 -2.80 -2.25 14.27
CA LYS A 269 -4.24 -2.52 14.34
C LYS A 269 -4.78 -2.88 12.95
N LEU A 270 -5.89 -3.61 12.89
CA LEU A 270 -6.64 -3.77 11.65
C LEU A 270 -7.18 -2.41 11.19
N GLY A 271 -7.13 -2.16 9.88
CA GLY A 271 -7.61 -0.91 9.29
C GLY A 271 -9.11 -0.95 9.01
N CYS A 272 -9.79 0.18 9.16
CA CYS A 272 -11.21 0.31 8.84
C CYS A 272 -11.43 0.85 7.42
N SER A 273 -12.50 0.43 6.77
CA SER A 273 -12.79 0.79 5.38
C SER A 273 -13.10 2.28 5.17
N LYS A 274 -13.97 2.84 6.01
CA LYS A 274 -14.53 4.18 5.79
C LYS A 274 -13.70 5.28 6.44
N LEU A 275 -13.93 6.52 5.98
CA LEU A 275 -13.25 7.70 6.52
C LEU A 275 -13.74 8.03 7.94
N GLU A 276 -15.02 7.81 8.20
CA GLU A 276 -15.63 8.00 9.53
C GLU A 276 -15.03 7.08 10.60
N ASP A 277 -14.60 5.89 10.19
CA ASP A 277 -14.00 4.86 11.06
C ASP A 277 -12.47 4.99 11.19
N ARG A 278 -11.89 6.05 10.61
CA ARG A 278 -10.44 6.29 10.63
C ARG A 278 -9.92 6.43 12.06
N MET A 279 -8.81 5.76 12.36
CA MET A 279 -8.26 5.76 13.71
C MET A 279 -7.58 7.09 14.08
N PRO A 280 -7.60 7.48 15.37
CA PRO A 280 -6.76 8.57 15.85
C PRO A 280 -5.28 8.34 15.50
N GLY A 281 -4.63 9.34 14.92
CA GLY A 281 -3.23 9.26 14.48
C GLY A 281 -3.01 8.62 13.11
N GLU A 282 -4.06 8.11 12.44
CA GLU A 282 -3.97 7.64 11.05
C GLU A 282 -3.92 8.80 10.06
N VAL A 283 -2.98 8.71 9.11
CA VAL A 283 -2.80 9.73 8.08
C VAL A 283 -4.01 9.81 7.15
N THR A 284 -4.20 10.96 6.50
CA THR A 284 -5.17 11.06 5.40
C THR A 284 -4.55 10.58 4.10
N TYR A 285 -5.23 9.68 3.41
CA TYR A 285 -4.83 9.24 2.08
C TYR A 285 -5.51 10.07 0.99
N GLU A 286 -4.75 10.39 -0.04
CA GLU A 286 -5.22 11.06 -1.24
C GLU A 286 -5.00 10.13 -2.44
N SER A 287 -5.99 9.97 -3.31
CA SER A 287 -5.87 9.18 -4.53
C SER A 287 -6.43 9.95 -5.71
N ASN A 288 -5.65 9.96 -6.80
CA ASN A 288 -6.07 10.54 -8.07
C ASN A 288 -7.08 9.66 -8.82
N ARG A 289 -7.37 8.45 -8.33
CA ARG A 289 -8.29 7.49 -8.94
C ARG A 289 -9.69 7.48 -8.29
N GLY A 290 -9.95 8.40 -7.36
CA GLY A 290 -11.18 8.40 -6.55
C GLY A 290 -11.19 7.29 -5.49
N GLY A 291 -12.04 7.43 -4.47
CA GLY A 291 -12.36 6.38 -3.49
C GLY A 291 -11.18 5.77 -2.75
N VAL A 292 -10.56 6.48 -1.79
CA VAL A 292 -9.59 5.83 -0.89
C VAL A 292 -10.27 5.08 0.24
N TYR A 293 -11.35 5.67 0.76
CA TYR A 293 -12.14 5.11 1.83
C TYR A 293 -13.41 4.50 1.25
N GLY A 294 -13.77 3.31 1.72
CA GLY A 294 -14.95 2.57 1.29
C GLY A 294 -14.85 1.95 -0.12
N ALA A 295 -13.71 2.04 -0.80
CA ALA A 295 -13.51 1.39 -2.10
C ALA A 295 -13.24 -0.11 -1.98
N PHE A 296 -12.70 -0.54 -0.85
CA PHE A 296 -12.45 -1.94 -0.51
C PHE A 296 -12.94 -2.18 0.91
N ASN A 297 -13.36 -3.41 1.18
CA ASN A 297 -13.67 -3.87 2.52
C ASN A 297 -12.37 -4.34 3.19
N LEU A 298 -11.67 -3.40 3.84
CA LEU A 298 -10.40 -3.65 4.49
C LEU A 298 -10.50 -4.66 5.63
N GLU A 299 -11.68 -4.78 6.24
CA GLU A 299 -11.96 -5.74 7.30
C GLU A 299 -12.00 -7.19 6.79
N ASN A 300 -12.16 -7.39 5.46
CA ASN A 300 -12.06 -8.69 4.79
C ASN A 300 -10.67 -8.99 4.21
N MET A 301 -9.71 -8.08 4.38
CA MET A 301 -8.32 -8.28 3.94
C MET A 301 -7.55 -9.00 5.05
N ASP A 302 -6.80 -10.06 4.70
CA ASP A 302 -5.99 -10.93 5.59
C ASP A 302 -6.62 -11.31 6.95
#